data_AF-A0A538EZL4-F1
#
_entry.id   AF-A0A538EZL4-F1
#
_cell.length_a   1.000
_cell.length_b   1.000
_cell.length_c   1.000
_cell.angle_alpha   90.00
_cell.angle_beta   90.00
_cell.angle_gamma   90.00
#
_symmetry.space_group_name_H-M   'P 1'
#
loop_
_entity.id
_entity.type
_entity.pdbx_description
1 polymer ?
#
loop_
_entity_poly.entity_id
_entity_poly.type
_entity_poly.pdbx_seq_one_letter_code
_entity_poly.pdbx_strand_id
1 'polypeptide(L)'
;MGTGRRLAGAMAAAAAFALVAPANAALPTAPNRELNFLHVGSPNPANGLPQVVDTRGREVLLKGVNVDGIVDYWDADASHPPPPSSLKPPYPNDPAAYSNGRCPPDDPRVEGVMVCDSDFDQMRPLGYDAIRLNLSWSLLEPQPGKIDRQYVDRIAQIVGWARRAGIYVVLDMHQDAWSNASLRAPRRERARPRRRRGLSEVLGRPAGARRGRPPGALHERAHRAGAALPR
;
A
#
# COMPACT_ATOMS: atom_id res chain seq x y z
N MET A 1 -23.69 -13.07 -68.16
CA MET A 1 -24.61 -14.12 -67.68
C MET A 1 -23.76 -15.37 -67.45
N GLY A 2 -23.45 -15.89 -66.27
CA GLY A 2 -24.02 -15.70 -64.94
C GLY A 2 -24.53 -17.04 -64.41
N THR A 3 -23.69 -18.05 -64.23
CA THR A 3 -24.07 -19.33 -63.59
C THR A 3 -22.90 -19.88 -62.76
N GLY A 4 -22.80 -19.39 -61.52
CA GLY A 4 -21.90 -19.92 -60.50
C GLY A 4 -22.46 -21.18 -59.85
N ARG A 5 -21.64 -22.24 -59.79
CA ARG A 5 -21.86 -23.43 -58.96
C ARG A 5 -21.97 -23.01 -57.49
N ARG A 6 -23.09 -23.34 -56.84
CA ARG A 6 -23.23 -23.25 -55.38
C ARG A 6 -22.42 -24.39 -54.73
N LEU A 7 -21.24 -24.07 -54.22
CA LEU A 7 -20.56 -24.90 -53.23
C LEU A 7 -21.18 -24.58 -51.86
N ALA A 8 -21.92 -25.54 -51.31
CA ALA A 8 -22.34 -25.50 -49.91
C ALA A 8 -21.11 -25.80 -49.04
N GLY A 9 -20.41 -24.76 -48.62
CA GLY A 9 -19.38 -24.84 -47.59
C GLY A 9 -20.05 -24.82 -46.22
N ALA A 10 -20.05 -25.94 -45.51
CA ALA A 10 -20.41 -25.98 -44.10
C ALA A 10 -19.30 -25.25 -43.31
N MET A 11 -19.57 -24.04 -42.82
CA MET A 11 -18.74 -23.42 -41.79
C MET A 11 -19.03 -24.11 -40.45
N ALA A 12 -18.12 -24.99 -40.03
CA ALA A 12 -18.04 -25.39 -38.64
C ALA A 12 -17.51 -24.19 -37.83
N ALA A 13 -18.38 -23.51 -37.10
CA ALA A 13 -17.97 -22.52 -36.12
C ALA A 13 -17.33 -23.26 -34.92
N ALA A 14 -15.99 -23.30 -34.89
CA ALA A 14 -15.26 -23.75 -33.71
C ALA A 14 -15.40 -22.67 -32.63
N ALA A 15 -16.32 -22.86 -31.69
CA ALA A 15 -16.39 -22.07 -30.47
C ALA A 15 -15.15 -22.38 -29.63
N ALA A 16 -14.14 -21.51 -29.69
CA ALA A 16 -13.02 -21.54 -28.78
C ALA A 16 -13.53 -21.17 -27.38
N PHE A 17 -13.85 -22.17 -26.56
CA PHE A 17 -14.00 -22.00 -25.13
C PHE A 17 -12.63 -21.61 -24.57
N ALA A 18 -12.43 -20.31 -24.36
CA ALA A 18 -11.36 -19.84 -23.49
C ALA A 18 -11.64 -20.42 -22.09
N LEU A 19 -10.82 -21.37 -21.66
CA LEU A 19 -10.78 -21.85 -20.28
C LEU A 19 -10.50 -20.64 -19.40
N VAL A 20 -11.55 -20.09 -18.80
CA VAL A 20 -11.43 -19.10 -17.73
C VAL A 20 -10.77 -19.84 -16.57
N ALA A 21 -9.48 -19.60 -16.37
CA ALA A 21 -8.77 -20.10 -15.21
C ALA A 21 -9.51 -19.59 -13.95
N PRO A 22 -9.84 -20.46 -12.99
CA PRO A 22 -10.55 -20.03 -11.80
C PRO A 22 -9.68 -19.00 -11.05
N ALA A 23 -10.28 -17.86 -10.72
CA ALA A 23 -9.67 -16.77 -9.94
C ALA A 23 -9.31 -17.16 -8.48
N ASN A 24 -9.30 -18.46 -8.17
CA ASN A 24 -9.07 -19.04 -6.86
C ASN A 24 -7.81 -19.92 -6.84
N ALA A 25 -6.81 -19.64 -7.69
CA ALA A 25 -5.48 -20.20 -7.46
C ALA A 25 -5.00 -19.66 -6.12
N ALA A 26 -5.04 -20.49 -5.09
CA ALA A 26 -4.46 -20.17 -3.78
C ALA A 26 -3.02 -19.74 -4.01
N LEU A 27 -2.64 -18.58 -3.47
CA LEU A 27 -1.24 -18.18 -3.47
C LEU A 27 -0.42 -19.32 -2.87
N PRO A 28 0.73 -19.67 -3.46
CA PRO A 28 1.58 -20.72 -2.92
C PRO A 28 1.85 -20.43 -1.45
N THR A 29 1.67 -21.45 -0.60
CA THR A 29 1.95 -21.33 0.82
C THR A 29 3.41 -20.93 0.97
N ALA A 30 3.67 -19.77 1.55
CA ALA A 30 5.03 -19.34 1.81
C ALA A 30 5.70 -20.42 2.68
N PRO A 31 6.95 -20.83 2.37
CA PRO A 31 7.66 -21.79 3.21
C PRO A 31 7.72 -21.24 4.63
N ASN A 32 7.59 -22.14 5.61
CA ASN A 32 7.74 -21.77 7.01
C ASN A 32 9.17 -21.25 7.21
N ARG A 33 9.32 -19.93 7.28
CA ARG A 33 10.61 -19.30 7.59
C ARG A 33 10.66 -19.10 9.08
N GLU A 34 11.62 -19.73 9.73
CA GLU A 34 11.94 -19.38 11.11
C GLU A 34 12.26 -17.89 11.17
N LEU A 35 11.56 -17.16 12.03
CA LEU A 35 11.79 -15.74 12.28
C LEU A 35 13.03 -15.59 13.19
N ASN A 36 14.19 -15.99 12.67
CA ASN A 36 15.46 -16.04 13.38
C ASN A 36 16.10 -14.65 13.58
N PHE A 37 15.31 -13.58 13.68
CA PHE A 37 15.85 -12.23 13.87
C PHE A 37 15.22 -11.59 15.11
N LEU A 38 13.91 -11.35 15.05
CA LEU A 38 13.07 -11.01 16.18
C LEU A 38 11.88 -11.97 16.24
N HIS A 39 11.54 -12.44 17.43
CA HIS A 39 10.41 -13.34 17.64
C HIS A 39 9.75 -13.05 18.98
N VAL A 40 8.57 -13.65 19.19
CA VAL A 40 7.88 -13.57 20.48
C VAL A 40 8.58 -14.51 21.46
N GLY A 41 9.19 -13.95 22.51
CA GLY A 41 9.80 -14.69 23.59
C GLY A 41 8.80 -15.09 24.67
N SER A 42 9.29 -15.76 25.72
CA SER A 42 8.49 -16.01 26.92
C SER A 42 8.03 -14.70 27.56
N PRO A 43 6.87 -14.69 28.25
CA PRO A 43 6.40 -13.49 28.92
C PRO A 43 7.39 -12.96 29.97
N ASN A 44 7.48 -11.63 30.09
CA ASN A 44 8.33 -10.96 31.07
C ASN A 44 7.95 -11.40 32.50
N PRO A 45 8.87 -11.93 33.33
CA PRO A 45 8.56 -12.36 34.69
C PRO A 45 7.99 -11.26 35.61
N ALA A 46 8.28 -9.99 35.32
CA ALA A 46 7.84 -8.87 36.15
C ALA A 46 6.40 -8.43 35.88
N ASN A 47 5.86 -8.62 34.67
CA ASN A 47 4.53 -8.12 34.29
C ASN A 47 3.65 -9.12 33.52
N GLY A 48 4.19 -10.29 33.17
CA GLY A 48 3.46 -11.36 32.46
C GLY A 48 3.14 -11.06 30.99
N LEU A 49 3.69 -9.99 30.39
CA LEU A 49 3.43 -9.62 29.00
C LEU A 49 4.39 -10.32 28.02
N PRO A 50 3.94 -10.72 26.81
CA PRO A 50 4.82 -11.20 25.76
C PRO A 50 5.90 -10.19 25.38
N GLN A 51 7.10 -10.67 25.06
CA GLN A 51 8.24 -9.84 24.70
C GLN A 51 8.63 -10.06 23.23
N VAL A 52 9.13 -9.01 22.59
CA VAL A 52 9.92 -9.16 21.36
C VAL A 52 11.36 -9.43 21.80
N VAL A 53 11.92 -10.56 21.37
CA VAL A 53 13.28 -10.97 21.72
C VAL A 53 14.13 -11.24 20.49
N ASP A 54 15.45 -11.07 20.62
CA ASP A 54 16.41 -11.46 19.59
C ASP A 54 16.76 -12.96 19.65
N THR A 55 17.62 -13.42 18.74
CA THR A 55 18.12 -14.81 18.69
C THR A 55 18.88 -15.27 19.92
N ARG A 56 19.27 -14.35 20.81
CA ARG A 56 19.95 -14.66 22.08
C ARG A 56 19.00 -14.59 23.28
N GLY A 57 17.70 -14.41 23.05
CA GLY A 57 16.68 -14.30 24.09
C GLY A 57 16.69 -12.97 24.83
N ARG A 58 17.38 -11.94 24.31
CA ARG A 58 17.38 -10.60 24.91
C ARG A 58 16.12 -9.87 24.49
N GLU A 59 15.42 -9.23 25.44
CA GLU A 59 14.32 -8.32 25.13
C GLU A 59 14.83 -7.15 24.27
N VAL A 60 14.09 -6.84 23.20
CA VAL A 60 14.41 -5.78 22.25
C VAL A 60 13.31 -4.74 22.27
N LEU A 61 13.67 -3.50 22.62
CA LEU A 61 12.79 -2.35 22.54
C LEU A 61 13.09 -1.55 21.28
N LEU A 62 12.23 -1.67 20.27
CA LEU A 62 12.36 -0.98 18.99
C LEU A 62 11.99 0.50 19.14
N LYS A 63 12.94 1.40 18.84
CA LYS A 63 12.80 2.85 18.85
C LYS A 63 13.22 3.41 17.51
N GLY A 64 12.33 4.16 16.88
CA GLY A 64 12.51 4.52 15.49
C GLY A 64 11.64 5.65 15.00
N VAL A 65 11.69 5.84 13.69
CA VAL A 65 10.94 6.83 12.93
C VAL A 65 10.14 6.16 11.81
N ASN A 66 9.12 6.86 11.32
CA ASN A 66 8.47 6.49 10.05
C ASN A 66 9.34 6.99 8.91
N VAL A 67 9.37 6.22 7.83
CA VAL A 67 10.11 6.52 6.60
C VAL A 67 9.16 6.28 5.44
N ASP A 68 8.75 7.36 4.79
CA ASP A 68 7.63 7.41 3.86
C ASP A 68 8.01 7.84 2.44
N GLY A 69 9.27 8.15 2.16
CA GLY A 69 9.74 8.59 0.84
C GLY A 69 9.61 7.61 -0.32
N ILE A 70 8.99 6.44 -0.11
CA ILE A 70 8.65 5.48 -1.17
C ILE A 70 7.14 5.17 -1.22
N VAL A 71 6.31 5.97 -0.57
CA VAL A 71 4.84 5.87 -0.71
C VAL A 71 4.32 6.71 -1.86
N ASP A 72 3.06 6.47 -2.16
CA ASP A 72 2.36 7.00 -3.31
C ASP A 72 1.76 8.41 -3.10
N TYR A 73 2.57 9.35 -2.55
CA TYR A 73 2.18 10.76 -2.36
C TYR A 73 2.07 11.50 -3.68
N TRP A 74 0.87 11.85 -4.07
CA TRP A 74 0.59 12.38 -5.40
C TRP A 74 0.73 13.89 -5.45
N ASP A 75 1.72 14.36 -6.19
CA ASP A 75 1.89 15.78 -6.50
C ASP A 75 0.69 16.29 -7.32
N ALA A 76 -0.25 16.91 -6.61
CA ALA A 76 -1.34 17.67 -7.18
C ALA A 76 -1.00 19.15 -7.05
N ASP A 77 -0.77 19.83 -8.17
CA ASP A 77 -0.71 21.29 -8.18
C ASP A 77 -2.02 21.86 -7.59
N ALA A 78 -1.89 22.80 -6.66
CA ALA A 78 -3.00 23.52 -6.02
C ALA A 78 -3.94 24.19 -7.05
N SER A 79 -3.46 24.47 -8.27
CA SER A 79 -4.28 25.00 -9.37
C SER A 79 -5.08 23.94 -10.12
N HIS A 80 -4.56 22.71 -10.26
CA HIS A 80 -5.16 21.63 -11.04
C HIS A 80 -4.66 20.26 -10.54
N PRO A 81 -5.47 19.49 -9.79
CA PRO A 81 -5.11 18.10 -9.53
C PRO A 81 -5.11 17.37 -10.89
N PRO A 82 -3.96 16.84 -11.35
CA PRO A 82 -3.89 16.17 -12.63
C PRO A 82 -4.81 14.92 -12.58
N PRO A 83 -5.35 14.45 -13.72
CA PRO A 83 -6.18 13.26 -13.71
C PRO A 83 -5.42 12.09 -13.06
N PRO A 84 -6.09 11.16 -12.36
CA PRO A 84 -5.43 10.07 -11.65
C PRO A 84 -4.45 9.23 -12.50
N SER A 85 -4.62 9.24 -13.81
CA SER A 85 -3.75 8.58 -14.80
C SER A 85 -2.40 9.27 -15.03
N SER A 86 -2.22 10.51 -14.60
CA SER A 86 -0.98 11.28 -14.74
C SER A 86 -0.27 11.55 -13.42
N LEU A 87 -0.80 11.02 -12.32
CA LEU A 87 -0.16 11.10 -11.01
C LEU A 87 1.09 10.21 -10.99
N LYS A 88 2.19 10.79 -10.50
CA LYS A 88 3.48 10.12 -10.38
C LYS A 88 3.96 10.27 -8.94
N PRO A 89 4.67 9.26 -8.40
CA PRO A 89 5.43 9.45 -7.17
C PRO A 89 6.44 10.60 -7.32
N PRO A 90 6.68 11.38 -6.24
CA PRO A 90 7.62 12.49 -6.26
C PRO A 90 9.05 12.01 -6.47
N TYR A 91 9.38 10.82 -5.94
CA TYR A 91 10.70 10.23 -6.01
C TYR A 91 10.72 8.98 -6.89
N PRO A 92 11.82 8.74 -7.64
CA PRO A 92 11.93 7.56 -8.49
C PRO A 92 12.00 6.28 -7.66
N ASN A 93 11.39 5.20 -8.16
CA ASN A 93 11.53 3.86 -7.59
C ASN A 93 12.78 3.14 -8.10
N ASP A 94 13.44 3.62 -9.16
CA ASP A 94 14.65 2.97 -9.69
C ASP A 94 15.82 3.06 -8.69
N PRO A 95 16.34 1.93 -8.15
CA PRO A 95 17.49 1.91 -7.25
C PRO A 95 18.75 2.59 -7.83
N ALA A 96 18.88 2.64 -9.16
CA ALA A 96 20.00 3.29 -9.82
C ALA A 96 20.06 4.79 -9.50
N ALA A 97 18.92 5.46 -9.29
CA ALA A 97 18.85 6.88 -8.95
C ALA A 97 19.53 7.21 -7.60
N TYR A 98 19.72 6.20 -6.74
CA TYR A 98 20.28 6.34 -5.39
C TYR A 98 21.62 5.61 -5.20
N SER A 99 22.23 5.16 -6.29
CA SER A 99 23.48 4.41 -6.25
C SER A 99 24.69 5.33 -6.43
N ASN A 100 25.85 4.92 -5.91
CA ASN A 100 27.13 5.65 -5.99
C ASN A 100 27.08 7.03 -5.32
N GLY A 101 26.46 7.12 -4.13
CA GLY A 101 26.33 8.37 -3.37
C GLY A 101 25.33 9.37 -3.97
N ARG A 102 24.59 8.98 -5.01
CA ARG A 102 23.51 9.80 -5.57
C ARG A 102 22.29 9.77 -4.66
N CYS A 103 21.60 10.89 -4.59
CA CYS A 103 20.33 11.07 -3.92
C CYS A 103 19.54 12.10 -4.75
N PRO A 104 18.30 11.81 -5.18
CA PRO A 104 17.46 12.78 -5.87
C PRO A 104 17.27 14.06 -5.03
N PRO A 105 17.08 15.23 -5.65
CA PRO A 105 16.79 16.46 -4.93
C PRO A 105 15.42 16.37 -4.23
N ASP A 106 15.29 17.11 -3.13
CA ASP A 106 14.04 17.24 -2.39
C ASP A 106 12.97 17.97 -3.21
N ASP A 107 11.71 17.57 -3.04
CA ASP A 107 10.57 18.29 -3.59
C ASP A 107 9.74 18.88 -2.44
N PRO A 108 9.88 20.19 -2.15
CA PRO A 108 9.24 20.82 -1.00
C PRO A 108 7.70 20.90 -1.11
N ARG A 109 7.12 20.43 -2.23
CA ARG A 109 5.68 20.40 -2.45
C ARG A 109 5.02 19.14 -1.89
N VAL A 110 5.80 18.10 -1.60
CA VAL A 110 5.31 16.86 -1.00
C VAL A 110 5.75 16.77 0.47
N GLU A 111 4.93 16.13 1.30
CA GLU A 111 5.24 15.94 2.71
C GLU A 111 6.45 15.02 2.92
N GLY A 112 6.50 13.92 2.17
CA GLY A 112 7.57 12.94 2.26
C GLY A 112 8.88 13.46 1.64
N VAL A 113 10.00 13.09 2.26
CA VAL A 113 11.35 13.34 1.73
C VAL A 113 11.92 12.08 1.09
N MET A 114 12.84 12.21 0.15
CA MET A 114 13.51 11.05 -0.45
C MET A 114 14.27 10.24 0.63
N VAL A 115 14.43 8.93 0.42
CA VAL A 115 15.19 8.06 1.33
C VAL A 115 16.52 7.66 0.69
N CYS A 116 17.63 7.99 1.32
CA CYS A 116 18.98 7.77 0.82
C CYS A 116 19.84 7.03 1.85
N ASP A 117 20.95 6.43 1.41
CA ASP A 117 21.85 5.64 2.28
C ASP A 117 22.36 6.49 3.46
N SER A 118 22.65 7.78 3.21
CA SER A 118 23.11 8.75 4.20
C SER A 118 22.12 9.03 5.34
N ASP A 119 20.84 8.72 5.17
CA ASP A 119 19.86 8.89 6.26
C ASP A 119 20.12 7.88 7.38
N PHE A 120 20.57 6.67 7.02
CA PHE A 120 20.88 5.61 7.99
C PHE A 120 22.14 5.90 8.80
N ASP A 121 23.11 6.61 8.21
CA ASP A 121 24.30 7.11 8.91
C ASP A 121 23.93 8.15 9.99
N GLN A 122 22.84 8.89 9.78
CA GLN A 122 22.34 9.90 10.73
C GLN A 122 21.44 9.29 11.81
N MET A 123 20.63 8.28 11.47
CA MET A 123 19.67 7.67 12.41
C MET A 123 20.34 7.00 13.61
N ARG A 124 21.49 6.34 13.41
CA ARG A 124 22.17 5.61 14.49
C ARG A 124 22.69 6.51 15.62
N PRO A 125 23.41 7.62 15.34
CA PRO A 125 23.80 8.59 16.36
C PRO A 125 22.64 9.17 17.18
N LEU A 126 21.42 9.21 16.60
CA LEU A 126 20.21 9.65 17.30
C LEU A 126 19.60 8.57 18.22
N GLY A 127 20.18 7.36 18.25
CA GLY A 127 19.75 6.25 19.08
C GLY A 127 18.62 5.42 18.48
N TYR A 128 18.28 5.62 17.20
CA TYR A 128 17.30 4.78 16.53
C TYR A 128 17.87 3.39 16.21
N ASP A 129 17.06 2.37 16.44
CA ASP A 129 17.36 0.99 16.08
C ASP A 129 16.31 0.37 15.17
N ALA A 130 15.25 1.10 14.83
CA ALA A 130 14.21 0.66 13.92
C ALA A 130 13.75 1.78 12.98
N ILE A 131 13.20 1.40 11.82
CA ILE A 131 12.34 2.25 11.00
C ILE A 131 11.03 1.52 10.71
N ARG A 132 9.95 2.29 10.59
CA ARG A 132 8.71 1.84 9.95
C ARG A 132 8.74 2.33 8.50
N LEU A 133 9.04 1.42 7.58
CA LEU A 133 9.11 1.73 6.15
C LEU A 133 7.72 1.63 5.54
N ASN A 134 7.13 2.77 5.22
CA ASN A 134 5.81 2.85 4.63
C ASN A 134 5.87 2.49 3.15
N LEU A 135 4.98 1.59 2.73
CA LEU A 135 4.88 1.04 1.39
C LEU A 135 3.49 1.30 0.83
N SER A 136 3.36 1.41 -0.49
CA SER A 136 2.06 1.55 -1.16
C SER A 136 1.72 0.31 -1.97
N TRP A 137 0.52 -0.25 -1.76
CA TRP A 137 0.05 -1.38 -2.56
C TRP A 137 -0.12 -1.00 -4.04
N SER A 138 -0.52 0.24 -4.31
CA SER A 138 -0.61 0.80 -5.67
C SER A 138 0.72 0.78 -6.44
N LEU A 139 1.85 0.87 -5.74
CA LEU A 139 3.20 0.76 -6.31
C LEU A 139 3.69 -0.68 -6.36
N LEU A 140 3.33 -1.50 -5.35
CA LEU A 140 3.69 -2.91 -5.32
C LEU A 140 2.95 -3.73 -6.39
N GLU A 141 1.68 -3.46 -6.61
CA GLU A 141 0.81 -4.15 -7.57
C GLU A 141 -0.03 -3.14 -8.36
N PRO A 142 0.59 -2.41 -9.30
CA PRO A 142 -0.10 -1.37 -10.08
C PRO A 142 -1.23 -1.93 -10.96
N GLN A 143 -1.14 -3.21 -11.33
CA GLN A 143 -2.20 -3.96 -12.01
C GLN A 143 -2.47 -5.26 -11.26
N PRO A 144 -3.75 -5.69 -11.15
CA PRO A 144 -4.08 -6.95 -10.48
C PRO A 144 -3.27 -8.14 -11.01
N GLY A 145 -2.63 -8.87 -10.11
CA GLY A 145 -1.74 -9.99 -10.36
C GLY A 145 -0.35 -9.62 -10.88
N LYS A 146 0.02 -8.34 -10.99
CA LYS A 146 1.30 -7.87 -11.55
C LYS A 146 2.10 -7.11 -10.50
N ILE A 147 3.06 -7.79 -9.88
CA ILE A 147 3.99 -7.19 -8.93
C ILE A 147 5.04 -6.36 -9.67
N ASP A 148 5.22 -5.10 -9.25
CA ASP A 148 6.27 -4.23 -9.76
C ASP A 148 7.62 -4.64 -9.14
N ARG A 149 8.52 -5.14 -9.99
CA ARG A 149 9.84 -5.59 -9.55
C ARG A 149 10.76 -4.44 -9.17
N GLN A 150 10.67 -3.30 -9.85
CA GLN A 150 11.52 -2.16 -9.54
C GLN A 150 11.19 -1.61 -8.15
N TYR A 151 9.90 -1.56 -7.77
CA TYR A 151 9.50 -1.18 -6.41
C TYR A 151 9.99 -2.17 -5.35
N VAL A 152 9.94 -3.48 -5.63
CA VAL A 152 10.52 -4.50 -4.73
C VAL A 152 12.03 -4.33 -4.59
N ASP A 153 12.74 -4.04 -5.68
CA ASP A 153 14.19 -3.80 -5.64
C ASP A 153 14.53 -2.53 -4.85
N ARG A 154 13.69 -1.50 -4.92
CA ARG A 154 13.81 -0.29 -4.10
C ARG A 154 13.64 -0.57 -2.62
N ILE A 155 12.63 -1.35 -2.25
CA ILE A 155 12.41 -1.80 -0.86
C ILE A 155 13.65 -2.58 -0.39
N ALA A 156 14.16 -3.51 -1.20
CA ALA A 156 15.33 -4.30 -0.87
C ALA A 156 16.60 -3.44 -0.69
N GLN A 157 16.77 -2.40 -1.51
CA GLN A 157 17.88 -1.45 -1.39
C GLN A 157 17.85 -0.75 -0.02
N ILE A 158 16.70 -0.20 0.39
CA ILE A 158 16.53 0.49 1.68
C ILE A 158 16.70 -0.47 2.86
N VAL A 159 16.12 -1.67 2.78
CA VAL A 159 16.33 -2.72 3.80
C VAL A 159 17.80 -3.11 3.91
N GLY A 160 18.52 -3.14 2.78
CA GLY A 160 19.97 -3.38 2.75
C GLY A 160 20.77 -2.30 3.47
N TRP A 161 20.39 -1.03 3.31
CA TRP A 161 21.00 0.11 3.99
C TRP A 161 20.73 0.06 5.51
N ALA A 162 19.48 -0.12 5.89
CA ALA A 162 19.08 -0.32 7.28
C ALA A 162 19.84 -1.48 7.94
N ARG A 163 19.96 -2.62 7.25
CA ARG A 163 20.71 -3.79 7.74
C ARG A 163 22.19 -3.47 7.96
N ARG A 164 22.85 -2.72 7.07
CA ARG A 164 24.26 -2.31 7.26
C ARG A 164 24.43 -1.40 8.47
N ALA A 165 23.49 -0.50 8.70
CA ALA A 165 23.45 0.32 9.90
C ALA A 165 23.02 -0.48 11.16
N GLY A 166 22.48 -1.69 11.00
CA GLY A 166 21.93 -2.52 12.08
C GLY A 166 20.54 -2.06 12.57
N ILE A 167 19.84 -1.29 11.75
CA ILE A 167 18.48 -0.80 12.01
C ILE A 167 17.47 -1.84 11.52
N TYR A 168 16.52 -2.22 12.38
CA TYR A 168 15.40 -3.10 12.04
C TYR A 168 14.39 -2.38 11.14
N VAL A 169 13.70 -3.13 10.29
CA VAL A 169 12.68 -2.56 9.39
C VAL A 169 11.34 -3.24 9.64
N VAL A 170 10.33 -2.44 9.96
CA VAL A 170 8.92 -2.84 9.92
C VAL A 170 8.37 -2.42 8.56
N LEU A 171 8.05 -3.40 7.71
CA LEU A 171 7.38 -3.14 6.44
C LEU A 171 5.90 -2.86 6.70
N ASP A 172 5.47 -1.66 6.37
CA ASP A 172 4.12 -1.18 6.62
C ASP A 172 3.39 -0.96 5.30
N MET A 173 2.35 -1.75 5.02
CA MET A 173 1.50 -1.55 3.85
C MET A 173 0.56 -0.37 4.10
N HIS A 174 1.06 0.83 3.87
CA HIS A 174 0.49 2.09 4.28
C HIS A 174 -0.71 2.51 3.42
N GLN A 175 -1.60 3.28 4.05
CA GLN A 175 -2.71 3.95 3.38
C GLN A 175 -3.20 5.12 4.24
N ASP A 176 -3.71 6.14 3.57
CA ASP A 176 -4.52 7.22 4.14
C ASP A 176 -5.79 7.33 3.31
N ALA A 177 -6.97 7.47 3.92
CA ALA A 177 -8.24 7.60 3.20
C ALA A 177 -8.43 6.63 2.00
N TRP A 178 -7.92 5.40 2.14
CA TRP A 178 -8.10 4.23 1.28
C TRP A 178 -7.37 4.19 -0.07
N SER A 179 -7.51 5.19 -0.92
CA SER A 179 -7.05 5.13 -2.32
C SER A 179 -6.98 6.51 -2.93
N ASN A 180 -5.91 6.83 -3.66
CA ASN A 180 -5.82 8.04 -4.50
C ASN A 180 -7.04 8.30 -5.39
N ALA A 181 -7.85 7.27 -5.74
CA ALA A 181 -9.11 7.43 -6.44
C ALA A 181 -10.18 8.23 -5.66
N SER A 182 -10.04 8.35 -4.34
CA SER A 182 -10.92 9.16 -3.47
C SER A 182 -10.66 10.67 -3.63
N LEU A 183 -9.54 11.08 -4.24
CA LEU A 183 -9.26 12.48 -4.62
C LEU A 183 -10.10 12.95 -5.83
N ARG A 184 -10.94 12.08 -6.42
CA ARG A 184 -11.89 12.51 -7.46
C ARG A 184 -12.80 13.60 -6.92
N ALA A 185 -12.71 14.79 -7.53
CA ALA A 185 -13.64 15.88 -7.28
C ALA A 185 -15.10 15.37 -7.29
N PRO A 186 -15.95 15.79 -6.33
CA PRO A 186 -17.34 15.38 -6.33
C PRO A 186 -17.96 15.73 -7.68
N ARG A 187 -18.68 14.76 -8.28
CA ARG A 187 -19.65 15.10 -9.33
C ARG A 187 -20.52 16.22 -8.75
N ARG A 188 -20.84 17.25 -9.56
CA ARG A 188 -21.69 18.38 -9.17
C ARG A 188 -23.09 17.88 -8.76
N GLU A 189 -23.19 17.35 -7.56
CA GLU A 189 -24.43 17.04 -6.88
C GLU A 189 -24.57 18.12 -5.83
N ARG A 190 -25.64 18.92 -5.94
CA ARG A 190 -25.87 20.11 -5.12
C ARG A 190 -25.69 19.75 -3.64
N ALA A 191 -24.60 20.19 -3.03
CA ALA A 191 -24.28 19.91 -1.64
C ALA A 191 -25.34 20.54 -0.72
N ARG A 192 -25.91 19.73 0.18
CA ARG A 192 -26.64 20.25 1.35
C ARG A 192 -25.66 20.97 2.29
N PRO A 193 -26.05 22.04 2.99
CA PRO A 193 -25.08 22.84 3.73
C PRO A 193 -24.61 22.17 5.02
N ARG A 194 -23.29 22.31 5.24
CA ARG A 194 -22.48 22.23 6.47
C ARG A 194 -22.12 20.84 7.04
N ARG A 195 -20.81 20.55 7.04
CA ARG A 195 -19.88 20.67 8.21
C ARG A 195 -18.44 20.70 7.66
N ARG A 196 -17.55 21.54 8.24
CA ARG A 196 -16.12 21.59 7.86
C ARG A 196 -15.53 20.18 8.02
N ARG A 197 -15.04 19.58 6.93
CA ARG A 197 -14.15 18.42 6.96
C ARG A 197 -12.73 18.94 6.79
N GLY A 198 -11.83 18.53 7.67
CA GLY A 198 -10.40 18.76 7.50
C GLY A 198 -9.91 18.09 6.21
N LEU A 199 -8.87 18.66 5.60
CA LEU A 199 -8.16 17.99 4.50
C LEU A 199 -7.66 16.64 5.02
N SER A 200 -7.98 15.57 4.30
CA SER A 200 -7.42 14.25 4.53
C SER A 200 -6.68 13.90 3.24
N GLU A 201 -5.39 13.63 3.37
CA GLU A 201 -4.55 13.05 2.34
C GLU A 201 -4.96 11.59 2.10
N VAL A 202 -4.68 11.07 0.90
CA VAL A 202 -5.34 9.87 0.38
C VAL A 202 -4.35 8.95 -0.38
N LEU A 203 -3.98 7.82 0.22
CA LEU A 203 -2.91 6.87 -0.21
C LEU A 203 -3.38 5.41 -0.24
N GLY A 204 -2.67 4.56 -0.98
CA GLY A 204 -2.52 3.14 -0.61
C GLY A 204 -3.31 2.06 -1.38
N ARG A 205 -4.24 2.37 -2.31
CA ARG A 205 -4.90 1.33 -3.15
C ARG A 205 -5.00 1.67 -4.63
N PRO A 206 -4.86 0.66 -5.52
CA PRO A 206 -5.15 0.82 -6.94
C PRO A 206 -6.64 1.05 -7.21
N ALA A 207 -6.94 1.92 -8.18
CA ALA A 207 -8.30 2.36 -8.53
C ALA A 207 -9.25 1.24 -9.01
N GLY A 208 -8.71 0.08 -9.44
CA GLY A 208 -9.48 -1.03 -10.04
C GLY A 208 -10.05 -2.05 -9.06
N ALA A 209 -9.70 -2.03 -7.77
CA ALA A 209 -10.00 -3.12 -6.84
C ALA A 209 -11.38 -3.02 -6.11
N ARG A 210 -12.42 -2.42 -6.69
CA ARG A 210 -13.73 -2.29 -6.02
C ARG A 210 -14.45 -3.65 -5.95
N ARG A 211 -14.81 -4.10 -4.73
CA ARG A 211 -15.79 -5.19 -4.54
C ARG A 211 -17.21 -4.65 -4.73
N GLY A 212 -18.03 -5.38 -5.47
CA GLY A 212 -19.45 -5.08 -5.71
C GLY A 212 -20.27 -5.06 -4.41
N ARG A 213 -21.26 -4.17 -4.37
CA ARG A 213 -22.22 -4.04 -3.28
C ARG A 213 -23.21 -5.22 -3.34
N PRO A 214 -23.41 -6.02 -2.28
CA PRO A 214 -24.51 -6.97 -2.27
C PRO A 214 -25.85 -6.21 -2.17
N PRO A 215 -26.93 -6.69 -2.81
CA PRO A 215 -28.23 -6.02 -2.78
C PRO A 215 -29.00 -6.38 -1.50
N GLY A 216 -29.62 -5.37 -0.88
CA GLY A 216 -30.78 -5.55 0.00
C GLY A 216 -30.51 -5.55 1.51
N ALA A 217 -30.73 -4.39 2.14
CA ALA A 217 -31.34 -4.30 3.47
C ALA A 217 -31.92 -2.89 3.60
N LEU A 218 -33.23 -2.78 3.36
CA LEU A 218 -34.04 -1.58 3.57
C LEU A 218 -34.71 -1.68 4.95
N HIS A 219 -34.75 -0.53 5.62
CA HIS A 219 -35.54 -0.15 6.79
C HIS A 219 -35.04 -0.49 8.19
N GLU A 220 -34.58 0.56 8.87
CA GLU A 220 -35.07 0.86 10.22
C GLU A 220 -35.20 2.39 10.37
N ARG A 221 -36.38 2.88 10.74
CA ARG A 221 -36.60 4.23 11.27
C ARG A 221 -37.26 4.12 12.64
N ALA A 222 -36.54 4.68 13.61
CA ALA A 222 -36.98 5.47 14.76
C ALA A 222 -38.04 4.88 15.71
N HIS A 223 -37.75 4.88 17.02
CA HIS A 223 -38.30 5.88 17.94
C HIS A 223 -37.56 5.89 19.30
N ARG A 224 -37.39 7.10 19.86
CA ARG A 224 -36.90 7.43 21.21
C ARG A 224 -37.99 7.18 22.26
N ALA A 225 -37.58 6.74 23.46
CA ALA A 225 -37.98 7.17 24.82
C ALA A 225 -37.41 6.11 25.79
N GLY A 226 -36.66 6.39 26.86
CA GLY A 226 -36.91 7.34 27.93
C GLY A 226 -37.64 6.64 29.08
N ALA A 227 -36.93 6.14 30.10
CA ALA A 227 -37.44 5.93 31.47
C ALA A 227 -36.31 5.46 32.40
N ALA A 228 -36.39 5.89 33.65
CA ALA A 228 -35.41 5.75 34.71
C ALA A 228 -35.76 4.64 35.71
N LEU A 229 -34.72 4.10 36.39
CA LEU A 229 -34.65 3.61 37.79
C LEU A 229 -35.48 2.35 38.18
N PRO A 230 -35.23 1.69 39.35
CA PRO A 230 -34.01 1.64 40.19
C PRO A 230 -33.63 0.22 40.74
N ARG A 231 -32.49 0.22 41.45
CA ARG A 231 -31.92 -0.73 42.43
C ARG A 231 -31.09 -1.89 41.91
#